data_AF-A0A081CQ64-F1
#
_entry.id   AF-A0A081CQ64-F1
#
_cell.length_a   1.000
_cell.length_b   1.000
_cell.length_c   1.000
_cell.angle_alpha   90.00
_cell.angle_beta   90.00
_cell.angle_gamma   90.00
#
_symmetry.space_group_name_H-M   'P 1'
#
loop_
_entity.id
_entity.type
_entity.pdbx_description
1 polymer ?
#
loop_
_entity_poly.entity_id
_entity_poly.type
_entity_poly.pdbx_seq_one_letter_code
_entity_poly.pdbx_strand_id
1 'polypeptide(L)' 'MGPIAKEYEIKIIRKGGSRLVEIPDDFFLSGEKIIVRQERDGVITIYPAEKAAREAMSDRFNPFVEWENGTWPDKLETPE' A
#
# COMPACT_ATOMS: atom_id res chain seq x y z
N MET A 1 5.87 -19.61 3.69
CA MET A 1 5.14 -18.62 4.50
C MET A 1 4.50 -17.65 3.51
N GLY A 2 3.19 -17.44 3.58
CA GLY A 2 2.51 -16.47 2.71
C GLY A 2 2.87 -15.04 3.13
N PRO A 3 2.64 -14.03 2.27
CA PRO A 3 2.83 -12.64 2.64
C PRO A 3 1.93 -12.31 3.84
N ILE A 4 2.51 -11.72 4.87
CA ILE A 4 1.77 -11.21 6.02
C ILE A 4 0.95 -10.03 5.51
N ALA A 5 -0.37 -10.10 5.57
CA ALA A 5 -1.24 -8.98 5.23
C ALA A 5 -1.41 -8.07 6.45
N LYS A 6 -1.37 -6.75 6.22
CA LYS A 6 -1.78 -5.74 7.22
C LYS A 6 -3.24 -5.37 6.93
N GLU A 7 -4.10 -5.47 7.95
CA GLU A 7 -5.51 -5.10 7.88
C GLU A 7 -5.85 -4.14 9.01
N TYR A 8 -6.54 -3.05 8.69
CA TYR A 8 -6.97 -2.03 9.66
C TYR A 8 -8.45 -1.71 9.41
N GLU A 9 -9.25 -1.68 10.48
CA GLU A 9 -10.62 -1.16 10.41
C GLU A 9 -10.58 0.37 10.48
N ILE A 10 -11.03 1.03 9.41
CA ILE A 10 -11.07 2.49 9.31
C ILE A 10 -12.47 2.98 8.96
N LYS A 11 -12.83 4.14 9.52
CA LYS A 11 -14.13 4.76 9.26
C LYS A 11 -14.10 5.58 7.97
N ILE A 12 -15.10 5.40 7.13
CA ILE A 12 -15.29 6.24 5.94
C ILE A 12 -15.77 7.64 6.36
N ILE A 13 -15.03 8.66 5.96
CA ILE A 13 -15.39 10.06 6.18
C ILE A 13 -16.22 10.54 4.99
N ARG A 14 -17.36 11.19 5.26
CA ARG A 14 -18.19 11.80 4.21
C ARG A 14 -17.96 13.31 4.18
N LYS A 15 -17.55 13.84 3.03
CA LYS A 15 -17.34 15.28 2.83
C LYS A 15 -18.06 15.71 1.55
N GLY A 16 -19.22 16.34 1.70
CA GLY A 16 -20.11 16.64 0.57
C GLY A 16 -20.57 15.36 -0.13
N GLY A 17 -20.43 15.32 -1.46
CA GLY A 17 -20.72 14.14 -2.27
C GLY A 17 -19.62 13.07 -2.28
N SER A 18 -18.48 13.33 -1.63
CA SER A 18 -17.29 12.46 -1.69
C SER A 18 -17.17 11.58 -0.44
N ARG A 19 -16.61 10.38 -0.64
CA ARG A 19 -16.16 9.47 0.42
C ARG A 19 -14.63 9.54 0.49
N LEU A 20 -14.13 9.77 1.69
CA LEU A 20 -12.69 9.86 1.97
C LEU A 20 -12.31 8.71 2.89
N VAL A 21 -11.15 8.16 2.60
CA VAL A 21 -10.49 7.11 3.39
C VAL A 21 -9.10 7.64 3.69
N GLU A 22 -8.76 7.70 4.98
CA GLU A 22 -7.42 8.06 5.42
C GLU A 22 -6.55 6.81 5.39
N ILE A 23 -5.49 6.83 4.60
CA ILE A 23 -4.52 5.74 4.55
C ILE A 23 -3.63 5.91 5.79
N PRO A 24 -3.61 4.96 6.74
CA PRO A 24 -2.78 5.08 7.93
C PRO A 24 -1.30 5.12 7.57
N ASP A 25 -0.48 5.83 8.35
CA ASP A 25 0.97 5.98 8.11
C ASP A 25 1.73 4.64 8.04
N ASP A 26 1.18 3.59 8.67
CA ASP A 26 1.73 2.23 8.64
C ASP A 26 1.62 1.55 7.26
N PHE A 27 0.81 2.10 6.36
CA PHE A 27 0.67 1.67 4.97
C PHE A 27 1.56 2.52 4.07
N PHE A 28 2.45 1.85 3.34
CA PHE A 28 3.31 2.54 2.39
C PHE A 28 2.62 2.63 1.03
N LEU A 29 2.49 3.84 0.49
CA LEU A 29 2.02 4.09 -0.86
C LEU A 29 2.84 5.23 -1.46
N SER A 30 3.60 4.94 -2.52
CA SER A 30 4.43 5.94 -3.20
C SER A 30 3.68 6.62 -4.34
N GLY A 31 4.04 7.87 -4.63
CA GLY A 31 3.50 8.67 -5.75
C GLY A 31 2.31 9.54 -5.37
N GLU A 32 1.92 10.43 -6.28
CA GLU A 32 0.82 11.38 -6.07
C GLU A 32 -0.49 10.92 -6.73
N LYS A 33 -0.39 9.98 -7.68
CA LYS A 33 -1.55 9.45 -8.42
C LYS A 33 -1.75 7.97 -8.14
N ILE A 34 -2.99 7.62 -7.87
CA ILE A 34 -3.41 6.24 -7.59
C ILE A 34 -4.43 5.77 -8.62
N ILE A 35 -4.48 4.47 -8.83
CA ILE A 35 -5.59 3.79 -9.49
C ILE A 35 -6.43 3.15 -8.40
N VAL A 36 -7.75 3.32 -8.50
CA VAL A 36 -8.74 2.66 -7.65
C VAL A 36 -9.49 1.66 -8.51
N ARG A 37 -9.40 0.37 -8.18
CA ARG A 37 -10.05 -0.72 -8.90
C ARG A 37 -10.98 -1.47 -7.96
N GLN A 38 -12.20 -1.73 -8.40
CA GLN A 38 -13.16 -2.56 -7.67
C GLN A 38 -13.28 -3.92 -8.35
N GLU A 39 -13.06 -4.98 -7.58
CA GLU A 39 -13.26 -6.36 -8.03
C GLU A 39 -14.71 -6.81 -7.82
N ARG A 40 -15.07 -7.96 -8.41
CA ARG A 40 -16.45 -8.49 -8.39
C ARG A 40 -16.95 -8.88 -7.00
N ASP A 41 -16.04 -9.24 -6.10
CA ASP A 41 -16.33 -9.56 -4.71
C ASP A 41 -16.51 -8.32 -3.83
N GLY A 42 -16.37 -7.12 -4.42
CA GLY A 42 -16.51 -5.85 -3.73
C GLY A 42 -15.21 -5.34 -3.11
N VAL A 43 -14.10 -6.06 -3.22
CA VAL A 43 -12.78 -5.60 -2.76
C VAL A 43 -12.34 -4.39 -3.59
N ILE A 44 -11.98 -3.30 -2.91
CA ILE A 44 -11.38 -2.13 -3.53
C ILE A 44 -9.87 -2.22 -3.34
N THR A 45 -9.14 -2.26 -4.46
CA THR A 45 -7.68 -2.18 -4.48
C THR A 45 -7.24 -0.78 -4.89
N ILE A 46 -6.23 -0.27 -4.20
CA ILE A 46 -5.54 0.97 -4.54
C ILE A 46 -4.08 0.66 -4.82
N TYR A 47 -3.53 1.26 -5.87
CA TYR A 47 -2.11 1.10 -6.21
C TYR A 47 -1.60 2.30 -7.00
N PRO A 48 -0.29 2.57 -7.03
CA PRO A 48 0.23 3.73 -7.73
C PRO A 48 -0.07 3.68 -9.23
N ALA A 49 -0.41 4.83 -9.81
CA ALA A 49 -0.59 4.98 -11.24
C ALA A 49 0.75 5.14 -11.98
N GLU A 50 1.73 5.73 -11.30
CA GLU A 50 3.00 6.15 -11.88
C GLU A 50 4.01 4.99 -11.92
N LYS A 51 4.77 4.90 -13.01
CA LYS A 51 5.73 3.79 -13.21
C LYS A 51 6.81 3.77 -12.12
N ALA A 52 7.45 4.90 -11.86
CA ALA A 52 8.49 5.01 -10.83
C ALA A 52 7.96 4.65 -9.43
N ALA A 53 6.72 5.04 -9.12
CA ALA A 53 6.10 4.66 -7.86
C ALA A 53 5.79 3.14 -7.77
N ARG A 54 5.40 2.51 -8.88
CA ARG A 54 5.24 1.04 -8.94
C ARG A 54 6.56 0.32 -8.78
N GLU A 55 7.63 0.83 -9.39
CA GLU A 55 8.99 0.29 -9.23
C GLU A 55 9.42 0.38 -7.76
N ALA A 56 9.26 1.55 -7.12
CA ALA A 56 9.55 1.72 -5.69
C ALA A 56 8.74 0.78 -4.79
N MET A 57 7.45 0.56 -5.09
CA MET A 57 6.62 -0.42 -4.38
C MET A 57 7.13 -1.85 -4.60
N SER A 58 7.51 -2.20 -5.83
CA SER A 58 8.05 -3.51 -6.17
C SER A 58 9.37 -3.76 -5.46
N ASP A 59 10.27 -2.78 -5.41
CA ASP A 59 11.55 -2.90 -4.72
C ASP A 59 11.35 -3.07 -3.21
N ARG A 60 10.42 -2.30 -2.62
CA ARG A 60 10.11 -2.37 -1.19
C ARG A 60 9.44 -3.68 -0.78
N PHE A 61 8.54 -4.21 -1.61
CA PHE A 61 7.70 -5.37 -1.30
C PHE A 61 8.09 -6.62 -2.09
N ASN A 62 9.30 -6.66 -2.65
CA ASN A 62 9.77 -7.77 -3.45
C ASN A 62 9.80 -9.06 -2.60
N PRO A 63 9.00 -10.09 -2.92
CA PRO A 63 8.98 -11.33 -2.15
C PRO A 63 10.30 -12.12 -2.23
N PHE A 64 11.20 -11.76 -3.15
CA PHE A 64 12.50 -12.39 -3.33
C PHE A 64 13.67 -11.67 -2.63
N VAL A 65 13.44 -10.48 -2.08
CA VAL A 65 14.37 -9.86 -1.13
C VAL A 65 14.12 -10.57 0.20
N GLU A 66 15.15 -11.20 0.78
CA GLU A 66 15.00 -12.01 1.99
C GLU A 66 14.32 -11.22 3.10
N TRP A 67 13.09 -11.61 3.41
CA TRP A 67 12.38 -11.18 4.60
C TRP A 67 13.00 -11.91 5.78
N GLU A 68 14.20 -11.50 6.21
CA GLU A 68 14.82 -12.00 7.43
C GLU A 68 13.77 -11.89 8.55
N ASN A 69 13.22 -13.03 8.97
CA ASN A 69 12.30 -13.19 10.10
C ASN A 69 10.80 -12.90 9.88
N GLY A 70 10.32 -12.72 8.64
CA GLY A 70 8.87 -12.50 8.43
C GLY A 70 8.36 -11.24 9.12
N THR A 71 9.21 -10.25 9.28
CA THR A 71 8.88 -8.93 9.84
C THR A 71 8.73 -7.93 8.71
N TRP A 72 7.76 -7.02 8.84
CA TRP A 72 7.69 -5.85 7.96
C TRP A 72 8.95 -5.00 8.19
N PRO A 73 9.53 -4.39 7.15
CA PRO A 73 10.67 -3.50 7.33
C PRO A 73 10.23 -2.27 8.15
N ASP A 74 10.71 -2.19 9.39
CA ASP A 74 10.38 -1.13 10.35
C ASP A 74 10.99 0.22 9.93
N LYS A 75 12.17 0.19 9.31
CA LYS A 75 12.90 1.33 8.70
C LYS A 75 13.90 0.76 7.70
N LEU A 76 14.03 1.38 6.53
CA LEU A 76 15.12 1.09 5.59
C LEU A 76 15.81 2.39 5.24
N GLU A 77 17.12 2.40 5.45
CA GLU A 77 18.03 3.49 5.11
C GLU A 77 17.94 3.77 3.61
N THR A 78 17.69 5.03 3.26
CA THR A 78 17.75 5.51 1.88
C THR A 78 19.20 5.39 1.41
N PRO A 79 19.52 4.68 0.31
CA PRO A 79 20.83 4.78 -0.30
C PRO A 79 21.00 6.21 -0.85
N GLU A 80 22.11 6.85 -0.50
CA GLU A 80 22.55 8.17 -1.01
C GLU A 80 22.75 8.20 -2.53
#